data_AF-A0A816LWT0-F1
#
_entry.id   AF-A0A816LWT0-F1
#
_cell.length_a   1.000
_cell.length_b   1.000
_cell.length_c   1.000
_cell.angle_alpha   90.00
_cell.angle_beta   90.00
_cell.angle_gamma   90.00
#
_symmetry.space_group_name_H-M   'P 1'
#
loop_
_entity.id
_entity.type
_entity.pdbx_description
1 polymer ?
#
loop_
_entity_poly.entity_id
_entity_poly.type
_entity_poly.pdbx_seq_one_letter_code
_entity_poly.pdbx_strand_id
1 'polypeptide(L)'
;MADRIPLSLIELPVELVFRILDNINDITILCSVRNILNTLDLYKTAIEDAGATYIANALRYNTTLTVLNIVSNEIGDKGVKYLANALRNDKTLTILNLSENEIQDEGAMHLAHVLENNSTLITLDLHSNKIGDEGIHYIAQSLTKNSTLTTLDLYSNKIRDKGASYLAGALKTNTALATLKLNWNEIGHEGAYHLADALVKNQALTRLNLHSNHVRDEGANYFAEALKINKALDTLSLDSNKIGTNGAKHLGNALCNNAKLIALDLRGNNIGSHGAQHLAKALINNKILSIMNLEMNQIRNEGIKYLSDALYENTTLTTLNLSSNEIDDDGALYLANALVNNRTLTKLDLIQNQIGDEGAHYFANALTKNTVKQAPLSNLAIHHSEFSIRH
;
A
#
# COMPACT_ATOMS: atom_id res chain seq x y z
N MET A 1 -20.28 37.87 21.35
CA MET A 1 -19.96 36.90 22.42
C MET A 1 -20.83 35.69 22.14
N ALA A 2 -20.26 34.71 21.43
CA ALA A 2 -19.86 33.41 22.00
C ALA A 2 -21.13 32.63 22.37
N ASP A 3 -21.56 31.62 21.61
CA ASP A 3 -20.75 30.42 21.38
C ASP A 3 -20.80 29.86 19.95
N ARG A 4 -19.60 29.53 19.45
CA ARG A 4 -19.37 28.60 18.35
C ARG A 4 -19.64 27.19 18.89
N ILE A 5 -20.61 26.49 18.34
CA ILE A 5 -20.73 25.05 18.54
C ILE A 5 -20.02 24.38 17.34
N PRO A 6 -18.88 23.69 17.54
CA PRO A 6 -18.29 22.87 16.51
C PRO A 6 -19.11 21.59 16.41
N LEU A 7 -20.14 21.57 15.56
CA LEU A 7 -20.81 20.32 15.21
C LEU A 7 -19.95 19.59 14.18
N SER A 8 -19.00 18.80 14.68
CA SER A 8 -18.55 17.61 13.98
C SER A 8 -19.78 16.74 13.71
N LEU A 9 -20.13 16.51 12.44
CA LEU A 9 -21.21 15.61 12.00
C LEU A 9 -20.96 14.12 12.33
N ILE A 10 -20.01 13.83 13.23
CA ILE A 10 -19.60 12.48 13.66
C ILE A 10 -20.61 11.86 14.65
N GLU A 11 -21.59 12.61 15.16
CA GLU A 11 -22.50 12.13 16.21
C GLU A 11 -24.00 12.35 15.91
N LEU A 12 -24.45 12.22 14.66
CA LEU A 12 -25.89 12.02 14.43
C LEU A 12 -26.19 10.53 14.52
N PRO A 13 -27.13 10.09 15.39
CA PRO A 13 -27.56 8.70 15.45
C PRO A 13 -27.98 8.24 14.05
N VAL A 14 -27.65 7.00 13.71
CA VAL A 14 -28.07 6.36 12.45
C VAL A 14 -29.58 6.49 12.24
N GLU A 15 -30.38 6.42 13.31
CA GLU A 15 -31.82 6.72 13.32
C GLU A 15 -32.20 8.15 12.91
N LEU A 16 -31.33 9.14 13.11
CA LEU A 16 -31.54 10.52 12.67
C LEU A 16 -31.15 10.70 11.19
N VAL A 17 -30.08 10.03 10.73
CA VAL A 17 -29.74 9.96 9.30
C VAL A 17 -30.83 9.21 8.54
N PHE A 18 -31.31 8.08 9.04
CA PHE A 18 -32.47 7.38 8.50
C PHE A 18 -33.77 8.15 8.68
N ARG A 19 -34.00 8.92 9.76
CA ARG A 19 -35.17 9.84 9.80
C ARG A 19 -35.06 11.02 8.83
N ILE A 20 -33.85 11.45 8.49
CA ILE A 20 -33.58 12.42 7.42
C ILE A 20 -33.78 11.77 6.05
N LEU A 21 -33.50 10.47 5.90
CA LEU A 21 -33.67 9.69 4.66
C LEU A 21 -35.11 9.15 4.44
N ASP A 22 -35.80 8.75 5.50
CA ASP A 22 -37.18 8.22 5.52
C ASP A 22 -38.22 9.35 5.39
N ASN A 23 -37.86 10.59 5.76
CA ASN A 23 -38.67 11.79 5.45
C ASN A 23 -38.34 12.42 4.08
N ILE A 24 -37.59 11.75 3.18
CA ILE A 24 -37.31 12.26 1.81
C ILE A 24 -38.54 12.15 0.91
N ASN A 25 -39.63 12.81 1.29
CA ASN A 25 -40.55 13.43 0.34
C ASN A 25 -40.33 14.94 0.26
N ASP A 26 -39.47 15.54 1.10
CA ASP A 26 -39.24 16.98 1.10
C ASP A 26 -37.82 17.33 0.64
N ILE A 27 -37.69 17.42 -0.69
CA ILE A 27 -36.51 17.90 -1.43
C ILE A 27 -35.98 19.22 -0.83
N THR A 28 -36.84 20.05 -0.22
CA THR A 28 -36.54 21.38 0.31
C THR A 28 -35.58 21.40 1.51
N ILE A 29 -35.47 20.32 2.29
CA ILE A 29 -34.57 20.24 3.46
C ILE A 29 -33.15 19.79 3.06
N LEU A 30 -33.04 18.85 2.11
CA LEU A 30 -31.76 18.57 1.43
C LEU A 30 -31.25 19.81 0.69
N CYS A 31 -32.16 20.67 0.20
CA CYS A 31 -31.84 21.95 -0.42
C CYS A 31 -31.30 23.04 0.53
N SER A 32 -31.34 22.85 1.85
CA SER A 32 -30.90 23.87 2.82
C SER A 32 -29.61 23.50 3.57
N VAL A 33 -29.22 22.22 3.58
CA VAL A 33 -27.87 21.74 3.97
C VAL A 33 -26.87 21.83 2.79
N ARG A 34 -27.27 22.52 1.71
CA ARG A 34 -26.92 22.27 0.30
C ARG A 34 -25.50 22.56 -0.19
N ASN A 35 -24.60 23.21 0.55
CA ASN A 35 -23.33 23.72 -0.02
C ASN A 35 -22.15 23.79 0.97
N ILE A 36 -22.12 22.98 2.02
CA ILE A 36 -21.04 23.05 3.04
C ILE A 36 -20.33 21.71 3.25
N LEU A 37 -20.97 20.59 2.89
CA LEU A 37 -20.42 19.27 3.19
C LEU A 37 -19.42 18.84 2.11
N ASN A 38 -18.13 19.00 2.40
CA ASN A 38 -17.06 18.54 1.52
C ASN A 38 -16.79 17.03 1.66
N THR A 39 -17.22 16.42 2.76
CA THR A 39 -17.01 15.00 3.09
C THR A 39 -18.29 14.38 3.65
N LEU A 40 -18.73 13.29 3.05
CA LEU A 40 -19.82 12.44 3.54
C LEU A 40 -19.24 11.08 3.90
N ASP A 41 -19.36 10.70 5.18
CA ASP A 41 -18.93 9.41 5.69
C ASP A 41 -20.12 8.65 6.27
N LEU A 42 -20.36 7.46 5.73
CA LEU A 42 -21.45 6.57 6.09
C LEU A 42 -20.90 5.15 6.33
N TYR A 43 -19.69 5.02 6.91
CA TYR A 43 -19.10 3.73 7.25
C TYR A 43 -20.08 2.83 8.03
N LYS A 44 -20.32 1.62 7.50
CA LYS A 44 -21.08 0.56 8.16
C LYS A 44 -22.48 0.99 8.64
N THR A 45 -23.24 1.61 7.73
CA THR A 45 -24.61 2.10 8.00
C THR A 45 -25.69 1.26 7.35
N ALA A 46 -25.34 0.19 6.63
CA ALA A 46 -26.27 -0.74 5.97
C ALA A 46 -27.25 -0.01 5.03
N ILE A 47 -26.73 0.91 4.21
CA ILE A 47 -27.57 1.66 3.28
C ILE A 47 -28.04 0.83 2.08
N GLU A 48 -27.34 -0.25 1.74
CA GLU A 48 -27.66 -1.16 0.64
C GLU A 48 -27.80 -0.43 -0.73
N ASP A 49 -28.30 -1.12 -1.74
CA ASP A 49 -28.56 -0.54 -3.07
C ASP A 49 -29.59 0.61 -3.03
N ALA A 50 -30.55 0.54 -2.10
CA ALA A 50 -31.61 1.54 -1.94
C ALA A 50 -31.01 2.89 -1.48
N GLY A 51 -30.19 2.87 -0.44
CA GLY A 51 -29.49 4.05 0.04
C GLY A 51 -28.46 4.60 -0.94
N ALA A 52 -27.75 3.73 -1.67
CA ALA A 52 -26.91 4.16 -2.79
C ALA A 52 -27.70 4.93 -3.87
N THR A 53 -28.96 4.57 -4.10
CA THR A 53 -29.86 5.29 -5.01
C THR A 53 -30.23 6.68 -4.48
N TYR A 54 -30.52 6.81 -3.19
CA TYR A 54 -30.77 8.12 -2.57
C TYR A 54 -29.55 9.02 -2.61
N ILE A 55 -28.36 8.48 -2.34
CA ILE A 55 -27.08 9.21 -2.45
C ILE A 55 -26.86 9.65 -3.89
N ALA A 56 -27.05 8.76 -4.87
CA ALA A 56 -26.93 9.12 -6.28
C ALA A 56 -27.84 10.28 -6.69
N ASN A 57 -29.08 10.31 -6.18
CA ASN A 57 -29.99 11.43 -6.42
C ASN A 57 -29.51 12.73 -5.77
N ALA A 58 -28.96 12.67 -4.56
CA ALA A 58 -28.38 13.83 -3.88
C ALA A 58 -27.14 14.39 -4.62
N LEU A 59 -26.26 13.50 -5.11
CA LEU A 59 -25.04 13.87 -5.84
C LEU A 59 -25.33 14.69 -7.10
N ARG A 60 -26.46 14.45 -7.79
CA ARG A 60 -26.84 15.21 -9.01
C ARG A 60 -27.00 16.71 -8.79
N TYR A 61 -27.28 17.13 -7.56
CA TYR A 61 -27.47 18.53 -7.18
C TYR A 61 -26.38 19.05 -6.26
N ASN A 62 -25.53 18.17 -5.76
CA ASN A 62 -24.42 18.56 -4.90
C ASN A 62 -23.29 19.14 -5.76
N THR A 63 -22.73 20.26 -5.31
CA THR A 63 -21.63 20.95 -6.02
C THR A 63 -20.42 21.20 -5.12
N THR A 64 -20.36 20.56 -3.95
CA THR A 64 -19.34 20.82 -2.92
C THR A 64 -18.68 19.56 -2.38
N LEU A 65 -19.31 18.39 -2.54
CA LEU A 65 -18.82 17.13 -2.02
C LEU A 65 -17.59 16.69 -2.79
N THR A 66 -16.49 16.54 -2.06
CA THR A 66 -15.18 16.12 -2.58
C THR A 66 -14.80 14.72 -2.16
N VAL A 67 -15.38 14.22 -1.05
CA VAL A 67 -15.10 12.90 -0.49
C VAL A 67 -16.42 12.19 -0.16
N LEU A 68 -16.60 10.99 -0.71
CA LEU A 68 -17.71 10.10 -0.39
C LEU A 68 -17.15 8.78 0.14
N ASN A 69 -17.39 8.51 1.42
CA ASN A 69 -17.02 7.27 2.10
C ASN A 69 -18.29 6.46 2.42
N ILE A 70 -18.47 5.33 1.74
CA ILE A 70 -19.62 4.43 1.87
C ILE A 70 -19.15 2.98 2.04
N VAL A 71 -18.12 2.80 2.86
CA VAL A 71 -17.52 1.49 3.16
C VAL A 71 -18.43 0.60 4.01
N SER A 72 -18.40 -0.71 3.75
CA SER A 72 -19.11 -1.72 4.55
C SER A 72 -20.64 -1.53 4.56
N ASN A 73 -21.25 -1.29 3.41
CA ASN A 73 -22.67 -0.90 3.29
C ASN A 73 -23.54 -1.84 2.47
N GLU A 74 -23.03 -3.03 2.12
CA GLU A 74 -23.78 -4.04 1.35
C GLU A 74 -24.28 -3.50 0.00
N ILE A 75 -23.53 -2.57 -0.61
CA ILE A 75 -23.85 -2.02 -1.93
C ILE A 75 -23.44 -3.03 -3.00
N GLY A 76 -24.38 -3.46 -3.83
CA GLY A 76 -24.14 -4.33 -4.97
C GLY A 76 -24.02 -3.55 -6.28
N ASP A 77 -24.00 -4.28 -7.39
CA ASP A 77 -23.85 -3.71 -8.73
C ASP A 77 -24.98 -2.73 -9.09
N LYS A 78 -26.20 -2.95 -8.56
CA LYS A 78 -27.33 -2.05 -8.80
C LYS A 78 -27.14 -0.71 -8.12
N GLY A 79 -26.70 -0.68 -6.86
CA GLY A 79 -26.39 0.56 -6.15
C GLY A 79 -25.26 1.31 -6.85
N VAL A 80 -24.20 0.61 -7.24
CA VAL A 80 -23.09 1.19 -8.02
C VAL A 80 -23.55 1.75 -9.36
N LYS A 81 -24.48 1.08 -10.06
CA LYS A 81 -25.07 1.61 -11.31
C LYS A 81 -25.72 2.98 -11.10
N TYR A 82 -26.48 3.16 -10.03
CA TYR A 82 -27.11 4.45 -9.71
C TYR A 82 -26.07 5.51 -9.39
N LEU A 83 -25.09 5.17 -8.54
CA LEU A 83 -23.97 6.07 -8.22
C LEU A 83 -23.20 6.47 -9.48
N ALA A 84 -22.83 5.52 -10.32
CA ALA A 84 -22.13 5.77 -11.58
C ALA A 84 -22.88 6.73 -12.50
N ASN A 85 -24.21 6.58 -12.60
CA ASN A 85 -25.04 7.50 -13.39
C ASN A 85 -25.02 8.93 -12.85
N ALA A 86 -24.93 9.13 -11.53
CA ALA A 86 -24.77 10.46 -10.93
C ALA A 86 -23.36 11.02 -11.16
N LEU A 87 -22.34 10.18 -10.96
CA LEU A 87 -20.93 10.57 -11.02
C LEU A 87 -20.40 10.92 -12.42
N ARG A 88 -21.07 10.48 -13.49
CA ARG A 88 -20.72 10.86 -14.87
C ARG A 88 -20.65 12.38 -15.08
N ASN A 89 -21.54 13.12 -14.42
CA ASN A 89 -21.63 14.58 -14.52
C ASN A 89 -21.07 15.30 -13.29
N ASP A 90 -20.67 14.56 -12.26
CA ASP A 90 -20.06 15.14 -11.06
C ASP A 90 -18.71 15.78 -11.43
N LYS A 91 -18.48 16.98 -10.89
CA LYS A 91 -17.28 17.79 -11.12
C LYS A 91 -16.56 18.18 -9.84
N THR A 92 -16.90 17.55 -8.71
CA THR A 92 -16.37 17.94 -7.39
C THR A 92 -15.77 16.78 -6.64
N LEU A 93 -16.30 15.57 -6.83
CA LEU A 93 -15.83 14.37 -6.15
C LEU A 93 -14.42 14.01 -6.61
N THR A 94 -13.52 13.93 -5.63
CA THR A 94 -12.11 13.59 -5.81
C THR A 94 -11.75 12.24 -5.18
N ILE A 95 -12.47 11.82 -4.15
CA ILE A 95 -12.27 10.55 -3.45
C ILE A 95 -13.62 9.83 -3.38
N LEU A 96 -13.66 8.61 -3.91
CA LEU A 96 -14.77 7.68 -3.77
C LEU A 96 -14.27 6.41 -3.09
N ASN A 97 -14.78 6.15 -1.88
CA ASN A 97 -14.50 4.91 -1.16
C ASN A 97 -15.74 4.02 -1.14
N LEU A 98 -15.63 2.91 -1.85
CA LEU A 98 -16.64 1.86 -2.03
C LEU A 98 -16.16 0.51 -1.48
N SER A 99 -15.17 0.52 -0.58
CA SER A 99 -14.58 -0.71 -0.09
C SER A 99 -15.50 -1.51 0.84
N GLU A 100 -15.21 -2.81 0.99
CA GLU A 100 -15.99 -3.75 1.80
C GLU A 100 -17.48 -3.81 1.42
N ASN A 101 -17.79 -3.77 0.12
CA ASN A 101 -19.15 -3.89 -0.41
C ASN A 101 -19.31 -5.19 -1.23
N GLU A 102 -20.42 -5.33 -1.95
CA GLU A 102 -20.74 -6.52 -2.74
C GLU A 102 -20.54 -6.33 -4.24
N ILE A 103 -19.65 -5.42 -4.64
CA ILE A 103 -19.43 -5.02 -6.03
C ILE A 103 -18.75 -6.16 -6.79
N GLN A 104 -19.36 -6.58 -7.89
CA GLN A 104 -18.84 -7.60 -8.80
C GLN A 104 -18.45 -6.96 -10.15
N ASP A 105 -18.29 -7.79 -11.17
CA ASP A 105 -17.82 -7.36 -12.49
C ASP A 105 -18.76 -6.35 -13.17
N GLU A 106 -20.09 -6.45 -12.95
CA GLU A 106 -21.06 -5.50 -13.51
C GLU A 106 -20.95 -4.12 -12.85
N GLY A 107 -20.77 -4.06 -11.53
CA GLY A 107 -20.53 -2.80 -10.83
C GLY A 107 -19.19 -2.16 -11.23
N ALA A 108 -18.14 -2.97 -11.39
CA ALA A 108 -16.85 -2.51 -11.91
C ALA A 108 -16.97 -1.94 -13.33
N MET A 109 -17.76 -2.57 -14.20
CA MET A 109 -18.10 -2.04 -15.52
C MET A 109 -18.79 -0.67 -15.41
N HIS A 110 -19.74 -0.47 -14.49
CA HIS A 110 -20.38 0.83 -14.29
C HIS A 110 -19.40 1.91 -13.82
N LEU A 111 -18.48 1.59 -12.92
CA LEU A 111 -17.42 2.49 -12.48
C LEU A 111 -16.42 2.82 -13.59
N ALA A 112 -16.11 1.87 -14.46
CA ALA A 112 -15.27 2.11 -15.63
C ALA A 112 -15.83 3.23 -16.52
N HIS A 113 -17.14 3.23 -16.77
CA HIS A 113 -17.79 4.31 -17.53
C HIS A 113 -17.71 5.68 -16.84
N VAL A 114 -17.64 5.71 -15.50
CA VAL A 114 -17.38 6.94 -14.76
C VAL A 114 -15.96 7.39 -15.05
N LEU A 115 -14.96 6.52 -14.92
CA LEU A 115 -13.54 6.85 -15.14
C LEU A 115 -13.23 7.33 -16.55
N GLU A 116 -13.97 6.87 -17.57
CA GLU A 116 -13.78 7.31 -18.95
C GLU A 116 -14.12 8.80 -19.17
N ASN A 117 -15.06 9.36 -18.40
CA ASN A 117 -15.59 10.71 -18.61
C ASN A 117 -15.37 11.66 -17.42
N ASN A 118 -15.17 11.10 -16.23
CA ASN A 118 -14.92 11.88 -15.03
C ASN A 118 -13.46 12.37 -15.04
N SER A 119 -13.30 13.66 -14.74
CA SER A 119 -12.03 14.37 -14.77
C SER A 119 -11.65 14.95 -13.40
N THR A 120 -12.24 14.45 -12.33
CA THR A 120 -12.08 15.00 -10.97
C THR A 120 -11.69 13.95 -9.95
N LEU A 121 -12.04 12.69 -10.20
CA LEU A 121 -11.72 11.58 -9.32
C LEU A 121 -10.22 11.31 -9.38
N ILE A 122 -9.60 11.38 -8.19
CA ILE A 122 -8.17 11.22 -7.93
C ILE A 122 -7.94 9.88 -7.23
N THR A 123 -8.83 9.47 -6.33
CA THR A 123 -8.75 8.20 -5.60
C THR A 123 -10.05 7.41 -5.73
N LEU A 124 -9.89 6.15 -6.12
CA LEU A 124 -10.96 5.16 -6.14
C LEU A 124 -10.52 3.97 -5.29
N ASP A 125 -11.26 3.73 -4.21
CA ASP A 125 -11.04 2.59 -3.33
C ASP A 125 -12.16 1.56 -3.51
N LEU A 126 -11.76 0.36 -3.95
CA LEU A 126 -12.61 -0.80 -4.22
C LEU A 126 -12.12 -2.03 -3.45
N HIS A 127 -11.37 -1.85 -2.35
CA HIS A 127 -10.85 -2.99 -1.63
C HIS A 127 -11.96 -3.87 -1.04
N SER A 128 -11.68 -5.15 -0.84
CA SER A 128 -12.60 -6.13 -0.24
C SER A 128 -13.96 -6.19 -0.93
N ASN A 129 -13.96 -6.22 -2.27
CA ASN A 129 -15.15 -6.45 -3.09
C ASN A 129 -15.05 -7.82 -3.80
N LYS A 130 -15.93 -8.09 -4.75
CA LYS A 130 -16.03 -9.36 -5.50
C LYS A 130 -15.63 -9.18 -6.96
N ILE A 131 -14.77 -8.20 -7.28
CA ILE A 131 -14.34 -7.89 -8.66
C ILE A 131 -13.36 -8.97 -9.14
N GLY A 132 -13.65 -9.58 -10.30
CA GLY A 132 -12.82 -10.55 -10.97
C GLY A 132 -12.06 -9.97 -12.17
N ASP A 133 -11.48 -10.88 -12.96
CA ASP A 133 -10.69 -10.55 -14.15
C ASP A 133 -11.50 -9.78 -15.22
N GLU A 134 -12.80 -10.07 -15.36
CA GLU A 134 -13.66 -9.37 -16.33
C GLU A 134 -14.05 -7.97 -15.82
N GLY A 135 -14.33 -7.81 -14.52
CA GLY A 135 -14.62 -6.51 -13.94
C GLY A 135 -13.43 -5.55 -14.05
N ILE A 136 -12.23 -6.04 -13.74
CA ILE A 136 -11.02 -5.22 -13.86
C ILE A 136 -10.64 -4.93 -15.32
N HIS A 137 -11.06 -5.76 -16.28
CA HIS A 137 -10.86 -5.49 -17.70
C HIS A 137 -11.48 -4.16 -18.11
N TYR A 138 -12.73 -3.90 -17.71
CA TYR A 138 -13.43 -2.65 -18.01
C TYR A 138 -12.73 -1.43 -17.40
N ILE A 139 -12.33 -1.53 -16.14
CA ILE A 139 -11.59 -0.47 -15.45
C ILE A 139 -10.26 -0.22 -16.17
N ALA A 140 -9.51 -1.27 -16.51
CA ALA A 140 -8.24 -1.17 -17.23
C ALA A 140 -8.41 -0.48 -18.59
N GLN A 141 -9.45 -0.82 -19.37
CA GLN A 141 -9.74 -0.12 -20.62
C GLN A 141 -9.96 1.39 -20.39
N SER A 142 -10.71 1.75 -19.35
CA SER A 142 -10.99 3.16 -19.04
C SER A 142 -9.74 3.91 -18.54
N LEU A 143 -8.87 3.23 -17.80
CA LEU A 143 -7.57 3.78 -17.38
C LEU A 143 -6.67 4.16 -18.57
N THR A 144 -6.83 3.57 -19.76
CA THR A 144 -6.04 3.98 -20.93
C THR A 144 -6.32 5.42 -21.37
N LYS A 145 -7.50 5.95 -21.03
CA LYS A 145 -7.97 7.31 -21.37
C LYS A 145 -8.01 8.23 -20.15
N ASN A 146 -8.21 7.68 -18.96
CA ASN A 146 -8.28 8.47 -17.74
C ASN A 146 -6.91 9.07 -17.39
N SER A 147 -6.90 10.38 -17.13
CA SER A 147 -5.69 11.15 -16.83
C SER A 147 -5.71 11.79 -15.43
N THR A 148 -6.68 11.42 -14.59
CA THR A 148 -6.90 12.09 -13.29
C THR A 148 -6.76 11.16 -12.10
N LEU A 149 -7.06 9.87 -12.26
CA LEU A 149 -6.98 8.89 -11.19
C LEU A 149 -5.52 8.58 -10.87
N THR A 150 -5.07 9.00 -9.70
CA THR A 150 -3.69 8.79 -9.23
C THR A 150 -3.58 7.61 -8.27
N THR A 151 -4.69 7.17 -7.67
CA THR A 151 -4.71 6.06 -6.71
C THR A 151 -5.88 5.13 -6.96
N LEU A 152 -5.57 3.85 -7.15
CA LEU A 152 -6.54 2.78 -7.29
C LEU A 152 -6.22 1.67 -6.28
N ASP A 153 -7.16 1.44 -5.36
CA ASP A 153 -7.09 0.36 -4.38
C ASP A 153 -8.00 -0.80 -4.77
N LEU A 154 -7.40 -1.96 -5.00
CA LEU A 154 -8.08 -3.20 -5.39
C LEU A 154 -7.71 -4.35 -4.45
N TYR A 155 -7.21 -4.04 -3.24
CA TYR A 155 -6.91 -5.04 -2.22
C TYR A 155 -8.06 -6.04 -2.04
N SER A 156 -7.76 -7.33 -1.89
CA SER A 156 -8.75 -8.37 -1.56
C SER A 156 -9.91 -8.46 -2.57
N ASN A 157 -9.56 -8.63 -3.84
CA ASN A 157 -10.48 -8.96 -4.93
C ASN A 157 -10.02 -10.27 -5.60
N LYS A 158 -10.52 -10.59 -6.80
CA LYS A 158 -10.19 -11.82 -7.54
C LYS A 158 -9.49 -11.51 -8.86
N ILE A 159 -8.58 -10.54 -8.85
CA ILE A 159 -7.83 -10.04 -10.01
C ILE A 159 -6.60 -10.94 -10.19
N ARG A 160 -6.80 -12.10 -10.81
CA ARG A 160 -5.76 -13.11 -11.02
C ARG A 160 -4.81 -12.67 -12.15
N ASP A 161 -4.00 -13.59 -12.65
CA ASP A 161 -3.04 -13.33 -13.74
C ASP A 161 -3.68 -12.66 -14.97
N LYS A 162 -4.88 -13.08 -15.36
CA LYS A 162 -5.60 -12.50 -16.49
C LYS A 162 -5.97 -11.04 -16.22
N GLY A 163 -6.54 -10.74 -15.06
CA GLY A 163 -6.85 -9.38 -14.65
C GLY A 163 -5.61 -8.49 -14.54
N ALA A 164 -4.51 -9.02 -13.98
CA ALA A 164 -3.21 -8.35 -13.92
C ALA A 164 -2.67 -8.01 -15.33
N SER A 165 -2.88 -8.88 -16.31
CA SER A 165 -2.51 -8.63 -17.71
C SER A 165 -3.27 -7.43 -18.33
N TYR A 166 -4.55 -7.26 -17.98
CA TYR A 166 -5.33 -6.12 -18.45
C TYR A 166 -4.84 -4.81 -17.82
N LEU A 167 -4.59 -4.81 -16.51
CA LEU A 167 -3.99 -3.68 -15.81
C LEU A 167 -2.63 -3.32 -16.39
N ALA A 168 -1.77 -4.31 -16.67
CA ALA A 168 -0.49 -4.11 -17.32
C ALA A 168 -0.64 -3.45 -18.71
N GLY A 169 -1.62 -3.88 -19.50
CA GLY A 169 -1.97 -3.25 -20.76
C GLY A 169 -2.30 -1.76 -20.61
N ALA A 170 -3.10 -1.41 -19.60
CA ALA A 170 -3.45 -0.03 -19.30
C ALA A 170 -2.25 0.80 -18.79
N LEU A 171 -1.44 0.23 -17.90
CA LEU A 171 -0.25 0.89 -17.35
C LEU A 171 0.78 1.25 -18.45
N LYS A 172 0.83 0.54 -19.57
CA LYS A 172 1.75 0.89 -20.66
C LYS A 172 1.45 2.26 -21.30
N THR A 173 0.21 2.76 -21.20
CA THR A 173 -0.20 4.05 -21.78
C THR A 173 -0.65 5.07 -20.74
N ASN A 174 -1.13 4.62 -19.58
CA ASN A 174 -1.58 5.53 -18.53
C ASN A 174 -0.41 6.30 -17.91
N THR A 175 -0.56 7.62 -17.82
CA THR A 175 0.46 8.55 -17.31
C THR A 175 0.08 9.21 -15.99
N ALA A 176 -1.06 8.87 -15.40
CA ALA A 176 -1.61 9.52 -14.21
C ALA A 176 -1.55 8.66 -12.95
N LEU A 177 -1.72 7.33 -13.09
CA LEU A 177 -1.82 6.41 -11.97
C LEU A 177 -0.46 6.28 -11.28
N ALA A 178 -0.37 6.83 -10.07
CA ALA A 178 0.85 6.85 -9.27
C ALA A 178 0.90 5.69 -8.26
N THR A 179 -0.25 5.25 -7.75
CA THR A 179 -0.36 4.19 -6.74
C THR A 179 -1.37 3.13 -7.17
N LEU A 180 -0.91 1.88 -7.21
CA LEU A 180 -1.73 0.71 -7.50
C LEU A 180 -1.54 -0.34 -6.40
N LYS A 181 -2.65 -0.73 -5.76
CA LYS A 181 -2.67 -1.75 -4.71
C LYS A 181 -3.43 -2.99 -5.18
N LEU A 182 -2.72 -4.12 -5.25
CA LEU A 182 -3.20 -5.41 -5.74
C LEU A 182 -2.99 -6.53 -4.71
N ASN A 183 -2.88 -6.17 -3.44
CA ASN A 183 -2.69 -7.14 -2.36
C ASN A 183 -3.84 -8.16 -2.36
N TRP A 184 -3.57 -9.42 -2.00
CA TRP A 184 -4.60 -10.46 -1.86
C TRP A 184 -5.50 -10.61 -3.11
N ASN A 185 -4.90 -10.84 -4.28
CA ASN A 185 -5.64 -11.02 -5.54
C ASN A 185 -5.31 -12.33 -6.27
N GLU A 186 -4.60 -13.25 -5.62
CA GLU A 186 -4.18 -14.53 -6.21
C GLU A 186 -3.31 -14.38 -7.48
N ILE A 187 -2.58 -13.26 -7.62
CA ILE A 187 -1.70 -13.00 -8.77
C ILE A 187 -0.48 -13.91 -8.71
N GLY A 188 -0.30 -14.75 -9.72
CA GLY A 188 0.86 -15.60 -9.93
C GLY A 188 2.05 -14.90 -10.58
N HIS A 189 3.06 -15.70 -10.93
CA HIS A 189 4.25 -15.22 -11.64
C HIS A 189 3.94 -14.74 -13.07
N GLU A 190 2.89 -15.26 -13.72
CA GLU A 190 2.45 -14.82 -15.05
C GLU A 190 1.83 -13.41 -15.00
N GLY A 191 0.98 -13.13 -14.01
CA GLY A 191 0.48 -11.78 -13.77
C GLY A 191 1.60 -10.81 -13.36
N ALA A 192 2.54 -11.29 -12.54
CA ALA A 192 3.73 -10.53 -12.18
C ALA A 192 4.60 -10.18 -13.40
N TYR A 193 4.77 -11.12 -14.34
CA TYR A 193 5.45 -10.87 -15.62
C TYR A 193 4.81 -9.70 -16.37
N HIS A 194 3.49 -9.73 -16.53
CA HIS A 194 2.78 -8.67 -17.25
C HIS A 194 2.93 -7.30 -16.56
N LEU A 195 2.78 -7.25 -15.24
CA LEU A 195 2.96 -6.02 -14.48
C LEU A 195 4.39 -5.49 -14.59
N ALA A 196 5.40 -6.36 -14.46
CA ALA A 196 6.80 -6.00 -14.61
C ALA A 196 7.14 -5.50 -16.02
N ASP A 197 6.63 -6.15 -17.07
CA ASP A 197 6.79 -5.70 -18.46
C ASP A 197 6.17 -4.32 -18.70
N ALA A 198 5.02 -4.02 -18.08
CA ALA A 198 4.43 -2.69 -18.13
C ALA A 198 5.31 -1.62 -17.45
N LEU A 199 5.94 -1.95 -16.31
CA LEU A 199 6.83 -1.06 -15.60
C LEU A 199 8.07 -0.66 -16.42
N VAL A 200 8.52 -1.48 -17.37
CA VAL A 200 9.65 -1.10 -18.26
C VAL A 200 9.35 0.21 -18.99
N LYS A 201 8.09 0.45 -19.37
CA LYS A 201 7.67 1.66 -20.10
C LYS A 201 7.03 2.71 -19.21
N ASN A 202 6.22 2.29 -18.23
CA ASN A 202 5.46 3.21 -17.39
C ASN A 202 6.40 4.10 -16.55
N GLN A 203 6.22 5.43 -16.64
CA GLN A 203 6.98 6.41 -15.86
C GLN A 203 6.13 7.18 -14.83
N ALA A 204 4.88 6.76 -14.62
CA ALA A 204 3.93 7.42 -13.73
C ALA A 204 3.76 6.69 -12.40
N LEU A 205 3.75 5.35 -12.42
CA LEU A 205 3.55 4.52 -11.26
C LEU A 205 4.78 4.57 -10.36
N THR A 206 4.58 5.14 -9.17
CA THR A 206 5.62 5.30 -8.14
C THR A 206 5.49 4.22 -7.06
N ARG A 207 4.27 3.71 -6.83
CA ARG A 207 3.99 2.72 -5.79
C ARG A 207 3.18 1.54 -6.34
N LEU A 208 3.74 0.34 -6.21
CA LEU A 208 3.07 -0.91 -6.53
C LEU A 208 3.07 -1.83 -5.32
N ASN A 209 1.89 -2.29 -4.92
CA ASN A 209 1.75 -3.22 -3.81
C ASN A 209 1.12 -4.55 -4.25
N LEU A 210 1.86 -5.64 -4.06
CA LEU A 210 1.48 -7.01 -4.40
C LEU A 210 1.50 -7.94 -3.18
N HIS A 211 1.39 -7.40 -1.95
CA HIS A 211 1.35 -8.20 -0.72
C HIS A 211 0.38 -9.39 -0.80
N SER A 212 0.78 -10.56 -0.29
CA SER A 212 -0.05 -11.78 -0.24
C SER A 212 -0.60 -12.19 -1.60
N ASN A 213 0.32 -12.41 -2.54
CA ASN A 213 0.03 -13.00 -3.85
C ASN A 213 0.93 -14.24 -4.04
N HIS A 214 1.10 -14.68 -5.28
CA HIS A 214 1.85 -15.87 -5.66
C HIS A 214 2.95 -15.53 -6.68
N VAL A 215 3.62 -14.39 -6.50
CA VAL A 215 4.68 -13.88 -7.39
C VAL A 215 5.85 -14.87 -7.50
N ARG A 216 6.28 -15.50 -6.40
CA ARG A 216 7.39 -16.48 -6.35
C ARG A 216 8.72 -15.92 -6.88
N ASP A 217 9.71 -16.80 -7.02
CA ASP A 217 11.05 -16.44 -7.50
C ASP A 217 11.04 -15.98 -8.96
N GLU A 218 10.19 -16.58 -9.81
CA GLU A 218 10.04 -16.24 -11.22
C GLU A 218 9.48 -14.82 -11.37
N GLY A 219 8.41 -14.48 -10.63
CA GLY A 219 7.85 -13.14 -10.62
C GLY A 219 8.82 -12.10 -10.07
N ALA A 220 9.56 -12.44 -9.01
CA ALA A 220 10.60 -11.57 -8.46
C ALA A 220 11.72 -11.29 -9.48
N ASN A 221 12.07 -12.28 -10.32
CA ASN A 221 13.00 -12.09 -11.43
C ASN A 221 12.46 -11.10 -12.48
N TYR A 222 11.18 -11.19 -12.86
CA TYR A 222 10.60 -10.22 -13.80
C TYR A 222 10.63 -8.80 -13.25
N PHE A 223 10.27 -8.60 -11.97
CA PHE A 223 10.41 -7.28 -11.34
C PHE A 223 11.86 -6.83 -11.25
N ALA A 224 12.80 -7.72 -10.97
CA ALA A 224 14.22 -7.39 -10.95
C ALA A 224 14.69 -6.87 -12.32
N GLU A 225 14.31 -7.51 -13.43
CA GLU A 225 14.65 -7.02 -14.77
C GLU A 225 13.99 -5.67 -15.07
N ALA A 226 12.73 -5.48 -14.67
CA ALA A 226 12.05 -4.19 -14.83
C ALA A 226 12.71 -3.07 -14.02
N LEU A 227 13.13 -3.34 -12.77
CA LEU A 227 13.79 -2.38 -11.88
C LEU A 227 15.14 -1.89 -12.40
N LYS A 228 15.84 -2.66 -13.25
CA LYS A 228 17.07 -2.18 -13.88
C LYS A 228 16.83 -1.03 -14.87
N ILE A 229 15.63 -0.96 -15.44
CA ILE A 229 15.26 -0.02 -16.51
C ILE A 229 14.36 1.09 -15.99
N ASN A 230 13.38 0.75 -15.15
CA ASN A 230 12.38 1.67 -14.64
C ASN A 230 13.02 2.75 -13.74
N LYS A 231 12.63 4.01 -13.96
CA LYS A 231 13.13 5.20 -13.25
C LYS A 231 12.05 5.96 -12.49
N ALA A 232 10.86 5.37 -12.36
CA ALA A 232 9.70 6.00 -11.71
C ALA A 232 9.36 5.36 -10.36
N LEU A 233 9.37 4.03 -10.29
CA LEU A 233 8.94 3.26 -9.12
C LEU A 233 9.88 3.51 -7.93
N ASP A 234 9.34 4.11 -6.88
CA ASP A 234 10.06 4.38 -5.62
C ASP A 234 9.70 3.39 -4.51
N THR A 235 8.54 2.75 -4.60
CA THR A 235 8.05 1.81 -3.59
C THR A 235 7.51 0.54 -4.24
N LEU A 236 8.08 -0.59 -3.85
CA LEU A 236 7.62 -1.91 -4.27
C LEU A 236 7.39 -2.78 -3.03
N SER A 237 6.18 -3.34 -2.91
CA SER A 237 5.86 -4.32 -1.88
C SER A 237 5.59 -5.67 -2.52
N LEU A 238 6.42 -6.65 -2.15
CA LEU A 238 6.36 -8.07 -2.54
C LEU A 238 6.25 -8.97 -1.30
N ASP A 239 5.67 -8.44 -0.23
CA ASP A 239 5.39 -9.16 1.01
C ASP A 239 4.58 -10.46 0.76
N SER A 240 4.88 -11.54 1.48
CA SER A 240 4.10 -12.79 1.52
C SER A 240 3.83 -13.38 0.13
N ASN A 241 4.88 -13.43 -0.68
CA ASN A 241 4.80 -13.87 -2.08
C ASN A 241 5.54 -15.18 -2.37
N LYS A 242 5.99 -15.89 -1.31
CA LYS A 242 6.78 -17.13 -1.42
C LYS A 242 8.08 -16.93 -2.21
N ILE A 243 8.71 -15.77 -2.03
CA ILE A 243 10.01 -15.46 -2.61
C ILE A 243 11.09 -16.15 -1.79
N GLY A 244 11.88 -16.99 -2.43
CA GLY A 244 12.99 -17.71 -1.85
C GLY A 244 14.33 -17.01 -2.06
N THR A 245 15.41 -17.76 -1.82
CA THR A 245 16.78 -17.31 -2.06
C THR A 245 17.03 -16.88 -3.51
N ASN A 246 16.44 -17.55 -4.51
CA ASN A 246 16.67 -17.18 -5.91
C ASN A 246 16.00 -15.86 -6.26
N GLY A 247 14.76 -15.62 -5.85
CA GLY A 247 14.10 -14.34 -6.07
C GLY A 247 14.82 -13.20 -5.35
N ALA A 248 15.30 -13.43 -4.12
CA ALA A 248 16.15 -12.46 -3.40
C ALA A 248 17.46 -12.17 -4.14
N LYS A 249 18.07 -13.19 -4.77
CA LYS A 249 19.26 -13.02 -5.63
C LYS A 249 18.96 -12.12 -6.83
N HIS A 250 17.85 -12.35 -7.53
CA HIS A 250 17.45 -11.52 -8.67
C HIS A 250 17.23 -10.07 -8.25
N LEU A 251 16.45 -9.85 -7.20
CA LEU A 251 16.18 -8.52 -6.65
C LEU A 251 17.47 -7.82 -6.19
N GLY A 252 18.33 -8.52 -5.44
CA GLY A 252 19.62 -7.98 -5.00
C GLY A 252 20.50 -7.52 -6.17
N ASN A 253 20.59 -8.32 -7.23
CA ASN A 253 21.36 -7.95 -8.42
C ASN A 253 20.80 -6.71 -9.14
N ALA A 254 19.47 -6.56 -9.19
CA ALA A 254 18.84 -5.38 -9.78
C ALA A 254 19.08 -4.12 -8.93
N LEU A 255 18.96 -4.26 -7.62
CA LEU A 255 19.16 -3.16 -6.66
C LEU A 255 20.57 -2.58 -6.71
N CYS A 256 21.62 -3.37 -7.02
CA CYS A 256 22.98 -2.84 -7.17
C CYS A 256 23.08 -1.63 -8.11
N ASN A 257 22.24 -1.56 -9.15
CA ASN A 257 22.27 -0.50 -10.16
C ASN A 257 20.98 0.34 -10.20
N ASN A 258 19.95 -0.04 -9.43
CA ASN A 258 18.71 0.74 -9.39
C ASN A 258 18.95 2.07 -8.65
N ALA A 259 18.58 3.17 -9.29
CA ALA A 259 18.81 4.52 -8.78
C ALA A 259 17.51 5.24 -8.36
N LYS A 260 16.41 4.52 -8.16
CA LYS A 260 15.09 5.12 -7.91
C LYS A 260 14.33 4.53 -6.72
N LEU A 261 14.41 3.22 -6.50
CA LEU A 261 13.65 2.53 -5.48
C LEU A 261 14.15 2.94 -4.09
N ILE A 262 13.25 3.57 -3.33
CA ILE A 262 13.49 4.08 -1.98
C ILE A 262 13.07 3.05 -0.94
N ALA A 263 11.98 2.34 -1.20
CA ALA A 263 11.38 1.39 -0.28
C ALA A 263 11.10 0.03 -0.95
N LEU A 264 11.59 -1.03 -0.32
CA LEU A 264 11.33 -2.41 -0.71
C LEU A 264 10.81 -3.21 0.49
N ASP A 265 9.58 -3.73 0.36
CA ASP A 265 8.99 -4.64 1.35
C ASP A 265 9.03 -6.09 0.84
N LEU A 266 9.71 -6.94 1.60
CA LEU A 266 9.84 -8.38 1.35
C LEU A 266 9.39 -9.20 2.57
N ARG A 267 8.62 -8.63 3.50
CA ARG A 267 8.14 -9.33 4.70
C ARG A 267 7.44 -10.65 4.37
N GLY A 268 7.55 -11.66 5.23
CA GLY A 268 6.76 -12.90 5.13
C GLY A 268 7.14 -13.80 3.96
N ASN A 269 8.40 -13.75 3.51
CA ASN A 269 8.92 -14.59 2.42
C ASN A 269 9.87 -15.67 2.97
N ASN A 270 10.52 -16.43 2.09
CA ASN A 270 11.42 -17.53 2.42
C ASN A 270 12.86 -17.22 1.99
N ILE A 271 13.31 -15.97 2.19
CA ILE A 271 14.59 -15.47 1.69
C ILE A 271 15.77 -16.28 2.23
N GLY A 272 15.78 -16.58 3.54
CA GLY A 272 16.84 -17.34 4.21
C GLY A 272 18.18 -16.60 4.29
N SER A 273 19.17 -17.23 4.95
CA SER A 273 20.51 -16.65 5.13
C SER A 273 21.23 -16.34 3.81
N HIS A 274 21.09 -17.22 2.83
CA HIS A 274 21.71 -17.07 1.50
C HIS A 274 21.04 -15.99 0.66
N GLY A 275 19.71 -15.84 0.75
CA GLY A 275 19.02 -14.72 0.13
C GLY A 275 19.43 -13.38 0.75
N ALA A 276 19.57 -13.34 2.08
CA ALA A 276 20.07 -12.17 2.79
C ALA A 276 21.51 -11.81 2.36
N GLN A 277 22.36 -12.79 2.06
CA GLN A 277 23.70 -12.53 1.49
C GLN A 277 23.63 -11.75 0.17
N HIS A 278 22.68 -12.08 -0.71
CA HIS A 278 22.52 -11.38 -1.98
C HIS A 278 22.00 -9.95 -1.77
N LEU A 279 21.05 -9.76 -0.85
CA LEU A 279 20.56 -8.43 -0.49
C LEU A 279 21.63 -7.57 0.18
N ALA A 280 22.47 -8.16 1.04
CA ALA A 280 23.61 -7.49 1.65
C ALA A 280 24.59 -6.93 0.60
N LYS A 281 24.93 -7.74 -0.42
CA LYS A 281 25.75 -7.27 -1.56
C LYS A 281 25.11 -6.08 -2.28
N ALA A 282 23.79 -6.06 -2.38
CA ALA A 282 23.06 -4.93 -2.97
C ALA A 282 23.15 -3.68 -2.09
N LEU A 283 22.98 -3.80 -0.78
CA LEU A 283 23.04 -2.67 0.17
C LEU A 283 24.41 -1.99 0.20
N ILE A 284 25.50 -2.71 -0.05
CA ILE A 284 26.84 -2.11 -0.16
C ILE A 284 26.91 -1.13 -1.35
N ASN A 285 26.37 -1.54 -2.49
CA ASN A 285 26.48 -0.82 -3.77
C ASN A 285 25.37 0.21 -3.98
N ASN A 286 24.16 -0.09 -3.53
CA ASN A 286 23.00 0.78 -3.70
C ASN A 286 23.10 2.00 -2.77
N LYS A 287 22.98 3.19 -3.36
CA LYS A 287 23.06 4.48 -2.65
C LYS A 287 21.73 5.26 -2.66
N ILE A 288 20.59 4.58 -2.78
CA ILE A 288 19.26 5.21 -2.84
C ILE A 288 18.28 4.57 -1.87
N LEU A 289 18.27 3.24 -1.78
CA LEU A 289 17.37 2.48 -0.93
C LEU A 289 17.55 2.92 0.52
N SER A 290 16.45 3.38 1.10
CA SER A 290 16.39 3.96 2.43
C SER A 290 15.56 3.11 3.40
N ILE A 291 14.60 2.35 2.87
CA ILE A 291 13.70 1.52 3.66
C ILE A 291 13.71 0.09 3.10
N MET A 292 14.03 -0.87 3.96
CA MET A 292 13.97 -2.29 3.63
C MET A 292 13.25 -3.04 4.75
N ASN A 293 12.20 -3.78 4.40
CA ASN A 293 11.49 -4.65 5.33
C ASN A 293 11.77 -6.11 4.99
N LEU A 294 12.39 -6.83 5.94
CA LEU A 294 12.75 -8.24 5.84
C LEU A 294 12.14 -9.06 6.99
N GLU A 295 11.11 -8.55 7.66
CA GLU A 295 10.43 -9.28 8.73
C GLU A 295 9.95 -10.67 8.27
N MET A 296 9.98 -11.68 9.15
CA MET A 296 9.49 -13.03 8.86
C MET A 296 10.12 -13.67 7.61
N ASN A 297 11.45 -13.74 7.53
CA ASN A 297 12.18 -14.27 6.37
C ASN A 297 13.18 -15.40 6.65
N GLN A 298 13.20 -15.92 7.88
CA GLN A 298 14.11 -17.00 8.31
C GLN A 298 15.59 -16.66 8.04
N ILE A 299 15.97 -15.39 8.21
CA ILE A 299 17.32 -14.91 7.88
C ILE A 299 18.38 -15.55 8.78
N ARG A 300 18.08 -15.75 10.07
CA ARG A 300 18.96 -16.33 11.09
C ARG A 300 20.28 -15.57 11.29
N ASN A 301 21.05 -15.94 12.32
CA ASN A 301 22.32 -15.27 12.63
C ASN A 301 23.30 -15.23 11.45
N GLU A 302 23.34 -16.29 10.62
CA GLU A 302 24.20 -16.32 9.43
C GLU A 302 23.82 -15.23 8.42
N GLY A 303 22.53 -15.05 8.13
CA GLY A 303 22.07 -13.98 7.24
C GLY A 303 22.30 -12.60 7.84
N ILE A 304 22.14 -12.48 9.16
CA ILE A 304 22.41 -11.25 9.91
C ILE A 304 23.88 -10.86 9.86
N LYS A 305 24.81 -11.81 9.87
CA LYS A 305 26.23 -11.52 9.67
C LYS A 305 26.46 -10.79 8.35
N TYR A 306 25.91 -11.30 7.24
CA TYR A 306 26.04 -10.63 5.94
C TYR A 306 25.40 -9.24 5.92
N LEU A 307 24.21 -9.08 6.49
CA LEU A 307 23.55 -7.78 6.57
C LEU A 307 24.31 -6.80 7.45
N SER A 308 24.92 -7.26 8.54
CA SER A 308 25.74 -6.44 9.44
C SER A 308 27.00 -5.93 8.74
N ASP A 309 27.69 -6.78 8.00
CA ASP A 309 28.84 -6.39 7.16
C ASP A 309 28.43 -5.31 6.14
N ALA A 310 27.26 -5.47 5.51
CA ALA A 310 26.73 -4.48 4.58
C ALA A 310 26.33 -3.16 5.26
N LEU A 311 25.73 -3.21 6.45
CA LEU A 311 25.35 -2.02 7.23
C LEU A 311 26.56 -1.20 7.68
N TYR A 312 27.71 -1.83 7.87
CA TYR A 312 28.96 -1.12 8.19
C TYR A 312 29.36 -0.15 7.06
N GLU A 313 29.16 -0.55 5.80
CA GLU A 313 29.52 0.24 4.62
C GLU A 313 28.35 1.06 4.03
N ASN A 314 27.11 0.64 4.30
CA ASN A 314 25.93 1.31 3.78
C ASN A 314 25.74 2.68 4.44
N THR A 315 25.46 3.69 3.61
CA THR A 315 25.32 5.09 4.03
C THR A 315 23.98 5.69 3.64
N THR A 316 22.95 4.86 3.41
CA THR A 316 21.66 5.33 2.88
C THR A 316 20.45 4.72 3.57
N LEU A 317 20.56 3.49 4.04
CA LEU A 317 19.48 2.81 4.73
C LEU A 317 19.23 3.51 6.07
N THR A 318 17.99 3.96 6.26
CA THR A 318 17.52 4.64 7.47
C THR A 318 16.60 3.75 8.28
N THR A 319 15.85 2.86 7.62
CA THR A 319 14.91 1.93 8.25
C THR A 319 15.16 0.51 7.78
N LEU A 320 15.39 -0.39 8.73
CA LEU A 320 15.51 -1.82 8.51
C LEU A 320 14.62 -2.58 9.50
N ASN A 321 13.70 -3.39 9.00
CA ASN A 321 12.91 -4.29 9.83
C ASN A 321 13.41 -5.73 9.65
N LEU A 322 13.86 -6.33 10.75
CA LEU A 322 14.38 -7.70 10.87
C LEU A 322 13.59 -8.49 11.92
N SER A 323 12.38 -8.05 12.27
CA SER A 323 11.52 -8.74 13.23
C SER A 323 11.25 -10.18 12.78
N SER A 324 11.06 -11.10 13.73
CA SER A 324 10.67 -12.49 13.47
C SER A 324 11.61 -13.23 12.49
N ASN A 325 12.92 -13.16 12.69
CA ASN A 325 13.94 -13.76 11.80
C ASN A 325 14.84 -14.80 12.47
N GLU A 326 14.45 -15.31 13.63
CA GLU A 326 15.23 -16.30 14.39
C GLU A 326 16.64 -15.79 14.74
N ILE A 327 16.72 -14.52 15.17
CA ILE A 327 17.96 -13.86 15.60
C ILE A 327 18.13 -14.05 17.11
N ASP A 328 19.26 -14.59 17.56
CA ASP A 328 19.59 -14.69 18.99
C ASP A 328 20.70 -13.69 19.40
N ASP A 329 21.32 -13.90 20.55
CA ASP A 329 22.39 -13.05 21.08
C ASP A 329 23.64 -12.99 20.17
N ASP A 330 23.96 -14.05 19.43
CA ASP A 330 25.06 -14.05 18.45
C ASP A 330 24.70 -13.17 17.24
N GLY A 331 23.46 -13.26 16.78
CA GLY A 331 22.92 -12.39 15.75
C GLY A 331 22.92 -10.91 16.17
N ALA A 332 22.51 -10.65 17.42
CA ALA A 332 22.54 -9.32 18.02
C ALA A 332 23.96 -8.75 18.11
N LEU A 333 24.96 -9.57 18.45
CA LEU A 333 26.37 -9.17 18.47
C LEU A 333 26.85 -8.64 17.11
N TYR A 334 26.51 -9.32 16.01
CA TYR A 334 26.88 -8.86 14.66
C TYR A 334 26.27 -7.48 14.35
N LEU A 335 24.97 -7.29 14.62
CA LEU A 335 24.29 -6.02 14.39
C LEU A 335 24.87 -4.91 15.27
N ALA A 336 25.07 -5.18 16.56
CA ALA A 336 25.65 -4.22 17.50
C ALA A 336 27.03 -3.73 17.02
N ASN A 337 27.89 -4.63 16.55
CA ASN A 337 29.21 -4.27 16.02
C ASN A 337 29.11 -3.37 14.77
N ALA A 338 28.19 -3.65 13.84
CA ALA A 338 27.95 -2.79 12.68
C ALA A 338 27.42 -1.40 13.10
N LEU A 339 26.53 -1.37 14.09
CA LEU A 339 25.91 -0.14 14.58
C LEU A 339 26.88 0.82 15.28
N VAL A 340 28.06 0.40 15.73
CA VAL A 340 29.07 1.32 16.29
C VAL A 340 29.47 2.39 15.25
N ASN A 341 29.57 1.98 13.99
CA ASN A 341 30.06 2.82 12.90
C ASN A 341 28.95 3.29 11.94
N ASN A 342 27.84 2.56 11.84
CA ASN A 342 26.73 2.98 10.98
C ASN A 342 26.14 4.33 11.45
N ARG A 343 26.03 5.27 10.52
CA ARG A 343 25.58 6.66 10.79
C ARG A 343 24.20 6.99 10.25
N THR A 344 23.60 6.13 9.43
CA THR A 344 22.35 6.46 8.71
C THR A 344 21.13 5.74 9.24
N LEU A 345 21.29 4.55 9.84
CA LEU A 345 20.18 3.77 10.33
C LEU A 345 19.58 4.42 11.59
N THR A 346 18.37 4.94 11.45
CA THR A 346 17.60 5.60 12.52
C THR A 346 16.60 4.66 13.17
N LYS A 347 16.11 3.67 12.43
CA LYS A 347 15.11 2.70 12.90
C LYS A 347 15.55 1.26 12.57
N LEU A 348 15.58 0.43 13.61
CA LEU A 348 15.88 -1.00 13.52
C LEU A 348 14.86 -1.78 14.34
N ASP A 349 13.97 -2.49 13.66
CA ASP A 349 12.97 -3.33 14.30
C ASP A 349 13.51 -4.77 14.39
N LEU A 350 13.57 -5.31 15.61
CA LEU A 350 14.06 -6.65 15.95
C LEU A 350 13.04 -7.42 16.81
N ILE A 351 11.79 -6.98 16.85
CA ILE A 351 10.72 -7.58 17.65
C ILE A 351 10.54 -9.04 17.28
N GLN A 352 10.09 -9.87 18.23
CA GLN A 352 9.80 -11.29 18.00
C GLN A 352 11.01 -12.10 17.50
N ASN A 353 12.21 -11.73 17.95
CA ASN A 353 13.42 -12.54 17.85
C ASN A 353 13.77 -13.20 19.20
N GLN A 354 14.88 -13.94 19.25
CA GLN A 354 15.35 -14.71 20.41
C GLN A 354 16.49 -13.99 21.15
N ILE A 355 16.44 -12.65 21.20
CA ILE A 355 17.48 -11.80 21.79
C ILE A 355 17.26 -11.72 23.31
N GLY A 356 18.21 -12.24 24.07
CA GLY A 356 18.26 -12.22 25.53
C GLY A 356 19.02 -11.01 26.09
N ASP A 357 19.37 -11.10 27.37
CA ASP A 357 20.03 -10.02 28.11
C ASP A 357 21.43 -9.71 27.56
N GLU A 358 22.18 -10.72 27.13
CA GLU A 358 23.51 -10.54 26.52
C GLU A 358 23.41 -9.78 25.19
N GLY A 359 22.45 -10.14 24.33
CA GLY A 359 22.20 -9.42 23.09
C GLY A 359 21.78 -7.97 23.31
N ALA A 360 20.92 -7.72 24.32
CA ALA A 360 20.57 -6.37 24.74
C ALA A 360 21.79 -5.59 25.26
N HIS A 361 22.70 -6.24 26.00
CA HIS A 361 23.95 -5.65 26.48
C HIS A 361 24.86 -5.24 25.31
N TYR A 362 24.96 -6.05 24.25
CA TYR A 362 25.72 -5.67 23.04
C TYR A 362 25.19 -4.40 22.40
N PHE A 363 23.87 -4.26 22.25
CA PHE A 363 23.28 -3.03 21.72
C PHE A 363 23.52 -1.82 22.62
N ALA A 364 23.36 -1.97 23.94
CA ALA A 364 23.64 -0.89 24.90
C ALA A 364 25.09 -0.38 24.76
N ASN A 365 26.06 -1.30 24.68
CA ASN A 365 27.47 -0.96 24.45
C ASN A 365 27.73 -0.32 23.07
N ALA A 366 27.05 -0.78 22.03
CA ALA A 366 27.20 -0.19 20.70
C ALA A 366 26.66 1.24 20.63
N LEU A 367 25.52 1.50 21.26
CA LEU A 367 24.88 2.81 21.30
C LEU A 367 25.71 3.84 22.06
N THR A 368 26.32 3.48 23.18
CA THR A 368 27.21 4.40 23.93
C THR A 368 28.47 4.77 23.14
N LYS A 369 28.95 3.87 22.27
CA LYS A 369 30.12 4.11 21.39
C LYS A 369 29.76 4.86 20.10
N ASN A 370 28.50 4.88 19.69
CA ASN A 370 28.07 5.60 18.49
C ASN A 370 27.92 7.11 18.77
N THR A 371 29.03 7.85 18.64
CA THR A 371 29.13 9.27 18.99
C THR A 371 28.27 10.23 18.15
N VAL A 372 27.70 9.77 17.04
CA VAL A 372 26.80 10.57 16.17
C VAL A 372 25.34 10.45 16.63
N LYS A 373 24.98 9.39 17.36
CA LYS A 373 23.63 9.11 17.87
C LYS A 373 23.39 9.69 19.27
N GLN A 374 23.62 10.99 19.46
CA GLN A 374 23.15 11.72 20.65
C GLN A 374 21.61 11.78 20.74
N ALA A 375 20.91 11.49 19.64
CA ALA A 375 19.57 10.90 19.70
C ALA A 375 19.76 9.40 19.39
N PRO A 376 19.22 8.47 20.19
CA PRO A 376 19.43 7.04 19.99
C PRO A 376 18.95 6.63 18.59
N LEU A 377 19.16 5.38 18.18
CA LEU A 377 18.16 4.76 17.31
C LEU A 377 16.80 5.08 17.94
N SER A 378 16.08 6.07 17.41
CA SER A 378 14.93 6.66 18.13
C SER A 378 13.83 5.62 18.30
N ASN A 379 13.95 4.51 17.58
CA ASN A 379 13.14 3.33 17.66
C ASN A 379 14.01 2.08 17.39
N LEU A 380 14.76 1.64 18.41
CA LEU A 380 15.31 0.28 18.46
C LEU A 380 14.31 -0.58 19.24
N ALA A 381 13.57 -1.44 18.54
CA ALA A 381 12.54 -2.27 19.14
C ALA A 381 13.00 -3.73 19.21
N ILE A 382 13.40 -4.19 20.40
CA ILE A 382 13.88 -5.57 20.64
C ILE A 382 12.79 -6.44 21.28
N HIS A 383 11.91 -5.85 22.09
CA HIS A 383 10.81 -6.51 22.79
C HIS A 383 9.52 -5.67 22.71
N HIS A 384 8.35 -6.28 22.94
CA HIS A 384 7.03 -5.61 22.90
C HIS A 384 6.86 -4.42 23.88
N SER A 385 7.82 -4.18 24.76
CA SER A 385 7.89 -2.98 25.61
C SER A 385 9.00 -2.07 25.12
N GLU A 386 8.64 -0.83 24.79
CA GLU A 386 9.56 0.27 24.49
C GLU A 386 10.72 0.31 25.50
N PHE A 387 11.93 -0.04 25.07
CA PHE A 387 13.14 0.38 25.78
C PHE A 387 13.31 1.88 25.51
N SER A 388 12.55 2.70 26.24
CA SER A 388 12.91 4.10 26.46
C SER A 388 14.19 4.10 27.27
N ILE A 389 15.34 4.25 26.60
CA ILE A 389 16.61 4.57 27.24
C ILE A 389 16.44 5.98 27.82
N ARG A 390 16.03 6.06 29.09
CA ARG A 390 16.10 7.31 29.85
C ARG A 390 17.57 7.60 30.10
N HIS A 391 17.95 8.81 29.71
CA HIS A 391 19.32 9.34 29.69
C HIS A 391 19.96 9.33 31.08
#